data_AF-A0A0K1K255-F1
#
_entry.id   AF-A0A0K1K255-F1
#
_cell.length_a   1.000
_cell.length_b   1.000
_cell.length_c   1.000
_cell.angle_alpha   90.00
_cell.angle_beta   90.00
_cell.angle_gamma   90.00
#
_symmetry.space_group_name_H-M   'P 1'
#
loop_
_entity.id
_entity.type
_entity.pdbx_description
1 polymer ?
#
loop_
_entity_poly.entity_id
_entity_poly.type
_entity_poly.pdbx_seq_one_letter_code
_entity_poly.pdbx_strand_id
1 'polypeptide(L)'
;MQIVVQLAAGTARLFQQQRRDEAAASELAQVLAQSGLALQALHPGSSDPVLSGFFHIDVQDQDSAARVIERLLQIGGVQAAYLKPRDEAP
;
A
#
# COMPACT_ATOMS: atom_id res chain seq x y z
N MET A 1 -4.08 -3.90 12.96
CA MET A 1 -3.99 -2.44 12.68
C MET A 1 -3.80 -2.26 11.19
N GLN A 2 -4.17 -1.11 10.62
CA GLN A 2 -4.13 -0.95 9.17
C GLN A 2 -3.25 0.23 8.77
N ILE A 3 -2.36 -0.02 7.81
CA ILE A 3 -1.65 1.04 7.09
C ILE A 3 -2.44 1.30 5.82
N VAL A 4 -2.79 2.56 5.55
CA VAL A 4 -3.31 2.99 4.25
C VAL A 4 -2.15 3.46 3.39
N VAL A 5 -2.14 3.00 2.14
CA VAL A 5 -1.12 3.30 1.15
C VAL A 5 -1.79 3.88 -0.08
N GLN A 6 -1.31 5.03 -0.54
CA GLN A 6 -1.70 5.62 -1.82
C GLN A 6 -0.55 5.41 -2.81
N LEU A 7 -0.84 4.71 -3.90
CA LEU A 7 0.11 4.52 -4.99
C LEU A 7 -0.09 5.58 -6.07
N ALA A 8 0.98 5.92 -6.77
CA ALA A 8 0.88 6.70 -7.99
C ALA A 8 0.04 5.94 -9.04
N ALA A 9 -0.73 6.66 -9.86
CA ALA A 9 -1.68 6.05 -10.80
C ALA A 9 -1.06 4.99 -11.71
N GLY A 10 0.18 5.18 -12.18
CA GLY A 10 0.91 4.20 -12.98
C GLY A 10 1.18 2.90 -12.19
N THR A 11 1.77 3.03 -11.01
CA THR A 11 2.09 1.90 -10.13
C THR A 11 0.83 1.19 -9.62
N ALA A 12 -0.22 1.93 -9.27
CA ALA A 12 -1.52 1.39 -8.88
C ALA A 12 -2.13 0.49 -9.97
N ARG A 13 -2.13 0.97 -11.21
CA ARG A 13 -2.66 0.24 -12.36
C ARG A 13 -1.88 -1.06 -12.59
N LEU A 14 -0.56 -1.02 -12.50
CA LEU A 14 0.27 -2.21 -12.62
C LEU A 14 -0.05 -3.24 -11.53
N PHE A 15 -0.18 -2.79 -10.28
CA PHE A 15 -0.53 -3.67 -9.17
C PHE A 15 -1.91 -4.33 -9.35
N GLN A 16 -2.91 -3.58 -9.79
CA GLN A 16 -4.25 -4.13 -10.06
C GLN A 16 -4.25 -5.14 -11.22
N GLN A 17 -3.43 -4.90 -12.24
CA GLN A 17 -3.27 -5.80 -13.39
C GLN A 17 -2.32 -6.97 -13.08
N GLN A 18 -1.80 -7.08 -11.85
CA GLN A 18 -0.77 -8.04 -11.45
C GLN A 18 0.49 -7.98 -12.32
N ARG A 19 0.75 -6.82 -12.92
CA ARG A 19 1.96 -6.51 -13.70
C ARG A 19 3.00 -5.92 -12.76
N ARG A 20 4.26 -6.35 -12.87
CA ARG A 20 5.36 -5.88 -11.99
C ARG A 20 6.52 -5.33 -12.80
N ASP A 21 6.18 -4.80 -13.97
CA ASP A 21 7.12 -4.51 -15.04
C ASP A 21 7.85 -3.17 -14.79
N GLU A 22 7.41 -2.40 -13.78
CA GLU A 22 8.01 -1.15 -13.32
C GLU A 22 8.83 -1.37 -12.05
N ALA A 23 9.99 -0.69 -11.95
CA ALA A 23 10.91 -0.80 -10.82
C ALA A 23 10.22 -0.56 -9.47
N ALA A 24 9.38 0.47 -9.38
CA ALA A 24 8.64 0.79 -8.15
C ALA A 24 7.62 -0.30 -7.76
N ALA A 25 6.95 -0.94 -8.73
CA ALA A 25 6.02 -2.03 -8.48
C ALA A 25 6.76 -3.30 -8.02
N SER A 26 7.95 -3.57 -8.57
CA SER A 26 8.80 -4.68 -8.17
C SER A 26 9.37 -4.49 -6.76
N GLU A 27 9.90 -3.30 -6.47
CA GLU A 27 10.42 -2.94 -5.14
C GLU A 27 9.33 -3.03 -4.06
N LEU A 28 8.13 -2.50 -4.34
CA LEU A 28 6.98 -2.63 -3.46
C LEU A 28 6.62 -4.09 -3.20
N ALA A 29 6.55 -4.92 -4.25
CA ALA A 29 6.28 -6.35 -4.09
C ALA A 29 7.35 -7.06 -3.26
N GLN A 30 8.62 -6.67 -3.40
CA GLN A 30 9.74 -7.24 -2.64
C GLN A 30 9.66 -6.86 -1.16
N VAL A 31 9.39 -5.59 -0.83
CA VAL A 31 9.23 -5.13 0.56
C VAL A 31 8.08 -5.88 1.25
N LEU A 32 6.95 -6.03 0.56
CA LEU A 32 5.80 -6.77 1.05
C LEU A 32 6.13 -8.25 1.28
N ALA A 33 6.78 -8.91 0.32
CA ALA A 33 7.16 -10.31 0.43
C ALA A 33 8.15 -10.57 1.57
N GLN A 34 9.17 -9.72 1.72
CA GLN A 34 10.15 -9.82 2.82
C GLN A 34 9.53 -9.63 4.20
N SER A 35 8.44 -8.85 4.26
CA SER A 35 7.73 -8.56 5.51
C SER A 35 6.60 -9.55 5.78
N GLY A 36 6.31 -10.47 4.86
CA GLY A 36 5.16 -11.38 4.95
C GLY A 36 3.81 -10.64 4.91
N LEU A 37 3.78 -9.45 4.30
CA LEU A 37 2.62 -8.58 4.25
C LEU A 37 1.95 -8.64 2.88
N ALA A 38 0.64 -8.42 2.86
CA ALA A 38 -0.13 -8.34 1.63
C ALA A 38 -0.72 -6.94 1.48
N LEU A 39 -0.64 -6.41 0.27
CA LEU A 39 -1.28 -5.16 -0.11
C LEU A 39 -2.65 -5.48 -0.70
N GLN A 40 -3.71 -4.90 -0.14
CA GLN A 40 -5.09 -5.15 -0.55
C GLN A 40 -5.74 -3.86 -1.03
N ALA A 41 -6.46 -3.90 -2.15
CA ALA A 41 -7.15 -2.72 -2.66
C ALA A 41 -8.23 -2.28 -1.66
N LEU A 42 -8.25 -1.00 -1.31
CA LEU A 42 -9.28 -0.43 -0.43
C LEU A 42 -10.61 -0.30 -1.17
N HIS A 43 -10.55 -0.05 -2.49
CA HIS A 43 -11.72 0.09 -3.37
C HIS A 43 -11.61 -0.88 -4.57
N PRO A 44 -11.78 -2.20 -4.35
CA PRO A 44 -11.69 -3.19 -5.42
C PRO A 44 -12.77 -2.95 -6.48
N GLY A 45 -12.39 -2.98 -7.76
CA GLY A 45 -13.30 -2.79 -8.89
C GLY A 45 -13.68 -1.34 -9.19
N SER A 46 -13.13 -0.36 -8.47
CA SER A 46 -13.32 1.05 -8.79
C SER A 46 -12.58 1.44 -10.06
N SER A 47 -13.29 2.03 -11.01
CA SER A 47 -12.72 2.65 -12.21
C SER A 47 -12.25 4.08 -11.98
N ASP A 48 -12.52 4.64 -10.80
CA ASP A 48 -12.12 5.99 -10.45
C ASP A 48 -10.59 6.05 -10.25
N PRO A 49 -9.84 6.88 -11.01
CA PRO A 49 -8.39 6.94 -10.94
C PRO A 49 -7.84 7.36 -9.57
N VAL A 50 -8.62 8.10 -8.78
CA VAL A 50 -8.24 8.54 -7.45
C VAL A 50 -8.42 7.38 -6.47
N LEU A 51 -9.60 6.76 -6.44
CA LEU A 51 -9.93 5.69 -5.49
C LEU A 51 -9.18 4.38 -5.77
N SER A 52 -8.91 4.08 -7.03
CA SER A 52 -8.17 2.89 -7.47
C SER A 52 -6.70 2.86 -6.99
N GLY A 53 -6.15 4.02 -6.61
CA GLY A 53 -4.82 4.15 -6.04
C GLY A 53 -4.69 3.81 -4.56
N PHE A 54 -5.81 3.58 -3.86
CA PHE A 54 -5.80 3.33 -2.41
C PHE A 54 -5.78 1.84 -2.08
N PHE A 55 -4.83 1.49 -1.22
CA PHE A 55 -4.62 0.15 -0.71
C PHE A 55 -4.46 0.17 0.81
N HIS A 56 -4.58 -1.00 1.43
CA HIS A 56 -4.27 -1.19 2.83
C HIS A 56 -3.41 -2.42 3.07
N ILE A 57 -2.70 -2.40 4.20
CA ILE A 57 -1.89 -3.51 4.72
C ILE A 57 -2.31 -3.75 6.17
N ASP A 58 -2.62 -4.98 6.50
CA ASP A 58 -2.83 -5.39 7.89
C ASP A 58 -1.48 -5.67 8.57
N VAL A 59 -1.27 -5.04 9.72
CA VAL A 59 -0.08 -5.21 10.56
C VAL A 59 -0.47 -5.52 12.00
N GLN A 60 0.39 -6.27 12.69
CA GLN A 60 0.10 -6.80 14.02
C GLN A 60 0.26 -5.73 15.11
N ASP A 61 1.31 -4.92 15.02
CA ASP A 61 1.69 -3.94 16.04
C ASP A 61 2.16 -2.61 15.43
N GLN A 62 2.30 -1.61 16.30
CA GLN A 62 2.64 -0.24 15.90
C GLN A 62 4.11 -0.09 15.47
N ASP A 63 5.03 -0.84 16.05
CA ASP A 63 6.45 -0.77 15.70
C ASP A 63 6.70 -1.35 14.30
N SER A 64 6.07 -2.49 14.00
CA SER A 64 6.01 -3.06 12.66
C SER A 64 5.37 -2.09 11.67
N ALA A 65 4.31 -1.40 12.07
CA ALA A 65 3.65 -0.42 11.21
C ALA A 65 4.58 0.74 10.82
N ALA A 66 5.27 1.33 11.81
CA ALA A 66 6.20 2.42 11.59
C ALA A 66 7.33 2.02 10.63
N ARG A 67 7.96 0.86 10.85
CA ARG A 67 9.03 0.35 9.97
C ARG A 67 8.56 0.11 8.54
N VAL A 68 7.35 -0.40 8.36
CA VAL A 68 6.77 -0.64 7.03
C VAL A 68 6.48 0.69 6.36
N ILE A 69 5.88 1.66 7.06
CA ILE A 69 5.61 3.01 6.52
C ILE A 69 6.89 3.68 6.05
N GLU A 70 7.95 3.68 6.88
CA GLU A 70 9.25 4.27 6.52
C GLU A 70 9.82 3.68 5.23
N ARG A 71 9.75 2.35 5.07
CA ARG A 71 10.20 1.67 3.84
C ARG A 71 9.33 2.01 2.64
N LEU A 72 8.01 2.01 2.81
CA LEU A 72 7.08 2.32 1.71
C LEU A 72 7.29 3.74 1.18
N LEU A 73 7.52 4.72 2.07
CA LEU A 73 7.74 6.12 1.69
C LEU A 73 9.04 6.35 0.90
N GLN A 74 9.98 5.40 0.92
CA GLN A 74 11.21 5.47 0.10
C GLN A 74 11.00 5.00 -1.34
N ILE A 75 9.88 4.33 -1.64
CA ILE A 75 9.59 3.78 -2.96
C ILE A 75 8.96 4.88 -3.82
N GLY A 76 9.57 5.19 -4.97
CA GLY A 76 9.12 6.28 -5.86
C GLY A 76 7.69 6.16 -6.41
N GLY A 77 7.04 4.99 -6.28
CA GLY A 77 5.65 4.74 -6.67
C GLY A 77 4.62 4.90 -5.54
N VAL A 78 5.06 5.18 -4.31
CA VAL A 78 4.20 5.42 -3.14
C VAL A 78 4.06 6.94 -2.94
N GLN A 79 2.83 7.44 -3.02
CA GLN A 79 2.53 8.85 -2.78
C GLN A 79 2.29 9.15 -1.30
N ALA A 80 1.68 8.21 -0.59
CA ALA A 80 1.45 8.32 0.84
C ALA A 80 1.41 6.94 1.49
N ALA A 81 1.87 6.84 2.73
CA ALA A 81 1.67 5.68 3.60
C ALA A 81 1.47 6.18 5.03
N TYR A 82 0.38 5.78 5.68
CA TYR A 82 0.05 6.22 7.04
C TYR A 82 -0.74 5.18 7.80
N LEU A 83 -0.62 5.19 9.13
CA LEU A 83 -1.41 4.33 9.99
C LEU A 83 -2.85 4.86 10.06
N LYS A 84 -3.83 4.02 9.74
CA LYS A 84 -5.24 4.31 9.99
C LYS A 84 -5.46 4.36 11.51
N PRO A 85 -6.03 5.45 12.05
CA PRO A 85 -6.45 5.46 13.44
C PRO A 85 -7.44 4.31 13.69
N ARG A 86 -7.45 3.74 14.89
CA ARG A 86 -8.57 2.87 15.28
C ARG A 86 -9.81 3.75 15.23
N ASP A 87 -10.81 3.34 14.45
CA ASP A 87 -12.10 4.01 14.48
C ASP A 87 -12.64 3.87 15.91
N GLU A 88 -12.54 4.93 16.72
CA GLU A 88 -13.31 5.06 17.96
C GLU A 88 -14.76 5.26 17.50
N ALA A 89 -15.51 4.17 17.40
CA ALA A 89 -16.95 4.28 17.42
C ALA A 89 -17.37 4.66 18.87
N PRO A 90 -18.19 5.72 19.06
CA PRO A 90 -18.80 6.00 20.35
C PRO A 90 -19.81 4.93 20.77
#